data_AF-A0A9E6F401-F1
#
_entry.id   AF-A0A9E6F401-F1
#
_cell.length_a   1.000
_cell.length_b   1.000
_cell.length_c   1.000
_cell.angle_alpha   90.00
_cell.angle_beta   90.00
_cell.angle_gamma   90.00
#
_symmetry.space_group_name_H-M   'P 1'
#
loop_
_entity.id
_entity.type
_entity.pdbx_description
1 polymer ?
#
loop_
_entity_poly.entity_id
_entity_poly.type
_entity_poly.pdbx_seq_one_letter_code
_entity_poly.pdbx_strand_id
1 'polypeptide(L)'
;MQWPAVSTTVGEIRAPVVLQSPFQSARALADIEKPEGNEYRWIDVAGGAATLALPIQGHWAPRIPVHFVLMRGRVPGTAPQPGNNTDLGKPATMAATAWLDVNPVAHQLRVELGHPESARPGQTIEVTVSLKDSSGKPLRLLKTNPYGVFATYSSLPAGEYALEIKDPKGSYFFDTMKITITTERPAPLEILSKELL
;
A
#
# COMPACT_ATOMS: atom_id res chain seq x y z
N MET A 1 -10.82 19.19 14.28
CA MET A 1 -11.68 18.13 13.71
C MET A 1 -10.73 17.16 13.02
N GLN A 2 -10.59 15.95 13.56
CA GLN A 2 -9.61 14.96 13.12
C GLN A 2 -10.33 13.98 12.20
N TRP A 3 -9.86 13.85 10.96
CA TRP A 3 -10.49 13.02 9.94
C TRP A 3 -10.12 11.54 10.11
N PRO A 4 -11.03 10.59 9.83
CA PRO A 4 -10.72 9.17 9.82
C PRO A 4 -9.78 8.82 8.66
N ALA A 5 -8.84 7.90 8.91
CA ALA A 5 -8.01 7.30 7.88
C ALA A 5 -8.89 6.48 6.91
N VAL A 6 -8.73 6.71 5.61
CA VAL A 6 -9.40 5.92 4.57
C VAL A 6 -8.45 4.80 4.16
N SER A 7 -8.82 3.54 4.45
CA SER A 7 -8.07 2.35 4.04
C SER A 7 -8.72 1.73 2.79
N THR A 8 -7.94 1.40 1.76
CA THR A 8 -8.43 0.73 0.54
C THR A 8 -7.47 -0.37 0.09
N THR A 9 -8.04 -1.45 -0.45
CA THR A 9 -7.34 -2.62 -1.00
C THR A 9 -7.22 -2.49 -2.53
N VAL A 10 -6.04 -2.78 -3.09
CA VAL A 10 -5.70 -2.52 -4.50
C VAL A 10 -6.37 -3.49 -5.48
N GLY A 11 -6.96 -2.92 -6.53
CA GLY A 11 -7.41 -3.57 -7.76
C GLY A 11 -8.18 -2.56 -8.61
N GLU A 12 -7.51 -1.76 -9.44
CA GLU A 12 -8.09 -0.74 -10.36
C GLU A 12 -9.31 0.05 -9.83
N ILE A 13 -9.36 0.33 -8.52
CA ILE A 13 -10.43 1.09 -7.89
C ILE A 13 -10.02 2.56 -7.85
N ARG A 14 -10.83 3.42 -8.47
CA ARG A 14 -10.74 4.87 -8.27
C ARG A 14 -11.20 5.17 -6.85
N ALA A 15 -10.28 5.52 -5.96
CA ALA A 15 -10.65 5.92 -4.60
C ALA A 15 -11.22 7.36 -4.66
N PRO A 16 -12.49 7.58 -4.27
CA PRO A 16 -13.04 8.91 -4.18
C PRO A 16 -12.53 9.61 -2.92
N VAL A 17 -11.76 10.68 -3.09
CA VAL A 17 -11.37 11.58 -2.01
C VAL A 17 -12.37 12.73 -1.97
N VAL A 18 -13.18 12.78 -0.92
CA VAL A 18 -14.19 13.83 -0.73
C VAL A 18 -13.56 15.03 -0.03
N LEU A 19 -13.53 16.16 -0.73
CA LEU A 19 -13.15 17.46 -0.17
C LEU A 19 -14.40 18.18 0.32
N GLN A 20 -14.51 18.37 1.63
CA GLN A 20 -15.55 19.22 2.22
C GLN A 20 -15.02 20.65 2.36
N SER A 21 -15.78 21.59 1.83
CA SER A 21 -15.43 23.00 1.75
C SER A 21 -16.37 23.82 2.64
N PRO A 22 -15.84 24.78 3.43
CA PRO A 22 -16.69 25.76 4.12
C PRO A 22 -17.28 26.81 3.16
N PHE A 23 -16.85 26.83 1.89
CA PHE A 23 -17.38 27.70 0.84
C PHE A 23 -18.33 26.95 -0.07
N GLN A 24 -19.50 27.55 -0.35
CA GLN A 24 -20.49 27.00 -1.29
C GLN A 24 -19.93 26.82 -2.71
N SER A 25 -19.09 27.76 -3.16
CA SER A 25 -18.41 27.69 -4.46
C SER A 25 -16.97 28.14 -4.31
N ALA A 26 -16.03 27.38 -4.86
CA ALA A 26 -14.59 27.64 -4.80
C ALA A 26 -13.85 26.81 -5.85
N ARG A 27 -12.53 27.02 -5.97
CA ARG A 27 -11.64 26.17 -6.76
C ARG A 27 -10.57 25.58 -5.84
N ALA A 28 -10.28 24.30 -5.98
CA ALA A 28 -9.23 23.62 -5.25
C ALA A 28 -8.11 23.19 -6.20
N LEU A 29 -6.87 23.41 -5.79
CA LEU A 29 -5.70 22.74 -6.37
C LEU A 29 -5.37 21.54 -5.50
N ALA A 30 -5.46 20.35 -6.06
CA ALA A 30 -4.95 19.12 -5.46
C ALA A 30 -3.51 18.90 -5.93
N ASP A 31 -2.58 18.75 -4.99
CA ASP A 31 -1.20 18.29 -5.20
C ASP A 31 -1.08 16.88 -4.64
N ILE A 32 -0.75 15.93 -5.50
CA ILE A 32 -0.67 14.51 -5.21
C ILE A 32 0.81 14.13 -5.30
N GLU A 33 1.46 13.89 -4.15
CA GLU A 33 2.88 13.56 -4.11
C GLU A 33 3.08 12.06 -4.36
N LYS A 34 3.15 11.67 -5.64
CA LYS A 34 3.41 10.27 -6.02
C LYS A 34 4.90 9.98 -5.95
N PRO A 35 5.31 8.71 -5.79
CA PRO A 35 6.72 8.32 -5.87
C PRO A 35 7.40 8.70 -7.21
N GLU A 36 6.62 8.77 -8.29
CA GLU A 36 7.09 9.15 -9.63
C GLU A 36 7.20 10.68 -9.81
N GLY A 37 6.70 11.46 -8.85
CA GLY A 37 6.66 12.92 -8.88
C GLY A 37 5.25 13.49 -8.62
N ASN A 38 5.22 14.79 -8.36
CA ASN A 38 3.99 15.49 -8.01
C ASN A 38 3.04 15.61 -9.20
N GLU A 39 1.75 15.42 -8.94
CA GLU A 39 0.69 15.64 -9.90
C GLU A 39 -0.28 16.70 -9.39
N TYR A 40 -0.58 17.68 -10.25
CA TYR A 40 -1.43 18.80 -9.94
C TYR A 40 -2.77 18.69 -10.66
N ARG A 41 -3.87 18.80 -9.93
CA ARG A 41 -5.23 18.79 -10.50
C ARG A 41 -6.08 19.91 -9.96
N TRP A 42 -6.71 20.67 -10.85
CA TRP A 42 -7.74 21.63 -10.48
C TRP A 42 -9.09 20.92 -10.34
N ILE A 43 -9.84 21.29 -9.30
CA ILE A 43 -11.17 20.74 -9.02
C ILE A 43 -12.10 21.89 -8.65
N ASP A 44 -13.27 21.94 -9.28
CA ASP A 44 -14.29 22.90 -8.93
C ASP A 44 -15.11 22.39 -7.73
N VAL A 45 -15.35 23.30 -6.78
CA VAL A 45 -16.16 23.03 -5.58
C VAL A 45 -17.51 23.69 -5.77
N ALA A 46 -18.58 22.91 -5.60
CA ALA A 46 -19.96 23.37 -5.66
C ALA A 46 -20.78 22.73 -4.53
N GLY A 47 -21.73 23.48 -3.98
CA GLY A 47 -22.56 23.02 -2.85
C GLY A 47 -21.75 22.68 -1.59
N GLY A 48 -20.55 23.26 -1.43
CA GLY A 48 -19.69 22.97 -0.28
C GLY A 48 -18.88 21.68 -0.36
N ALA A 49 -18.82 21.01 -1.52
CA ALA A 49 -18.01 19.80 -1.66
C ALA A 49 -17.43 19.63 -3.07
N ALA A 50 -16.40 18.78 -3.17
CA ALA A 50 -15.90 18.23 -4.42
C ALA A 50 -15.39 16.80 -4.20
N THR A 51 -15.28 16.02 -5.27
CA THR A 51 -14.70 14.68 -5.22
C THR A 51 -13.53 14.58 -6.19
N LEU A 52 -12.39 14.12 -5.69
CA LEU A 52 -11.23 13.77 -6.50
C LEU A 52 -11.17 12.25 -6.68
N ALA A 53 -11.26 11.77 -7.91
CA ALA A 53 -11.06 10.35 -8.21
C ALA A 53 -9.57 10.08 -8.49
N LEU A 54 -8.92 9.32 -7.60
CA LEU A 54 -7.51 8.93 -7.76
C LEU A 54 -7.39 7.46 -8.19
N PRO A 55 -6.67 7.17 -9.29
CA PRO A 55 -6.37 5.80 -9.70
C PRO A 55 -5.21 5.26 -8.85
N ILE A 56 -5.53 4.73 -7.67
CA ILE A 56 -4.52 4.28 -6.70
C ILE A 56 -3.75 3.09 -7.25
N GLN A 57 -2.43 3.21 -7.30
CA GLN A 57 -1.54 2.16 -7.78
C GLN A 57 -0.86 1.46 -6.60
N GLY A 58 -0.64 0.15 -6.73
CA GLY A 58 -0.09 -0.65 -5.63
C GLY A 58 1.32 -0.23 -5.21
N HIS A 59 2.13 0.32 -6.11
CA HIS A 59 3.47 0.81 -5.78
C HIS A 59 3.48 2.15 -5.03
N TRP A 60 2.31 2.80 -4.83
CA TRP A 60 2.17 3.96 -3.94
C TRP A 60 2.07 3.56 -2.45
N ALA A 61 2.17 2.26 -2.16
CA ALA A 61 2.28 1.76 -0.80
C ALA A 61 3.49 2.37 -0.06
N PRO A 62 3.39 2.60 1.28
CA PRO A 62 2.25 2.27 2.13
C PRO A 62 1.20 3.39 2.22
N ARG A 63 1.53 4.62 1.79
CA ARG A 63 0.63 5.78 1.88
C ARG A 63 1.02 6.85 0.86
N ILE A 64 0.06 7.68 0.49
CA ILE A 64 0.28 8.85 -0.37
C ILE A 64 -0.40 10.09 0.23
N PRO A 65 0.29 11.24 0.35
CA PRO A 65 -0.34 12.49 0.75
C PRO A 65 -1.00 13.20 -0.43
N VAL A 66 -2.15 13.81 -0.16
CA VAL A 66 -2.84 14.70 -1.09
C VAL A 66 -3.08 16.03 -0.39
N HIS A 67 -2.45 17.08 -0.89
CA HIS A 67 -2.61 18.45 -0.40
C HIS A 67 -3.67 19.16 -1.21
N PHE A 68 -4.54 19.90 -0.54
CA PHE A 68 -5.56 20.72 -1.17
C PHE A 68 -5.32 22.18 -0.79
N VAL A 69 -5.19 23.05 -1.78
CA VAL A 69 -5.28 24.50 -1.61
C VAL A 69 -6.61 24.96 -2.18
N LEU A 70 -7.55 25.25 -1.28
CA LEU A 70 -8.87 25.77 -1.60
C LEU A 70 -8.80 27.28 -1.74
N MET A 71 -9.38 27.81 -2.81
CA MET A 71 -9.37 29.22 -3.16
C MET A 71 -10.79 29.66 -3.49
N ARG A 72 -11.31 30.61 -2.70
CA ARG A 72 -12.58 31.30 -3.01
C ARG A 72 -12.26 32.72 -3.44
N GLY A 73 -12.78 33.10 -4.61
CA GLY A 73 -12.75 34.49 -5.08
C GLY A 73 -13.56 35.43 -4.19
N ARG A 74 -13.64 36.71 -4.57
CA ARG A 74 -14.51 37.67 -3.90
C ARG A 74 -15.97 37.24 -4.09
N VAL A 75 -16.75 37.28 -3.01
CA VAL A 75 -18.20 37.07 -3.09
C VAL A 75 -18.81 38.30 -3.79
N PRO A 76 -19.55 38.11 -4.91
CA PRO A 76 -20.17 39.24 -5.61
C PRO A 76 -21.15 40.01 -4.71
N GLY A 77 -21.19 41.33 -4.85
CA GLY A 77 -22.14 42.19 -4.13
C GLY A 77 -21.81 42.46 -2.65
N THR A 78 -20.69 41.94 -2.13
CA THR A 78 -20.28 42.13 -0.73
C THR A 78 -19.10 43.09 -0.57
N ALA A 79 -18.88 43.98 -1.54
CA ALA A 79 -17.83 44.99 -1.41
C ALA A 79 -18.16 45.93 -0.22
N PRO A 80 -17.16 46.39 0.55
CA PRO A 80 -17.38 47.34 1.64
C PRO A 80 -18.13 48.58 1.15
N GLN A 81 -19.11 49.02 1.93
CA GLN A 81 -19.86 50.24 1.66
C GLN A 81 -19.32 51.40 2.51
N PRO A 82 -19.43 52.66 2.08
CA PRO A 82 -19.04 53.81 2.89
C PRO A 82 -19.72 53.77 4.27
N GLY A 83 -18.93 53.84 5.34
CA GLY A 83 -19.42 53.75 6.73
C GLY A 83 -19.50 52.33 7.31
N ASN A 84 -19.28 51.28 6.50
CA ASN A 84 -19.13 49.90 6.97
C ASN A 84 -17.90 49.23 6.35
N ASN A 85 -16.83 49.12 7.14
CA ASN A 85 -15.55 48.56 6.72
C ASN A 85 -15.48 47.02 6.77
N THR A 86 -16.57 46.33 7.12
CA THR A 86 -16.56 44.87 7.25
C THR A 86 -16.62 44.20 5.87
N ASP A 87 -15.57 43.45 5.51
CA ASP A 87 -15.46 42.76 4.23
C ASP A 87 -15.53 41.23 4.40
N LEU A 88 -16.74 40.69 4.53
CA LEU A 88 -16.96 39.25 4.70
C LEU A 88 -16.74 38.45 3.41
N GLY A 89 -16.84 39.10 2.25
CA GLY A 89 -16.67 38.45 0.96
C GLY A 89 -15.34 38.69 0.30
N LYS A 90 -14.33 39.19 1.02
CA LYS A 90 -12.95 39.21 0.52
C LYS A 90 -12.51 37.80 0.08
N PRO A 91 -11.60 37.70 -0.90
CA PRO A 91 -10.99 36.43 -1.27
C PRO A 91 -10.41 35.72 -0.05
N ALA A 92 -10.51 34.40 -0.04
CA ALA A 92 -10.05 33.58 1.08
C ALA A 92 -9.45 32.27 0.56
N THR A 93 -8.43 31.80 1.26
CA THR A 93 -7.76 30.53 0.97
C THR A 93 -7.74 29.65 2.21
N MET A 94 -7.78 28.34 2.00
CA MET A 94 -7.64 27.33 3.05
C MET A 94 -6.80 26.17 2.52
N ALA A 95 -6.10 25.47 3.42
CA ALA A 95 -5.30 24.31 3.06
C ALA A 95 -5.70 23.11 3.92
N ALA A 96 -5.65 21.92 3.33
CA ALA A 96 -5.86 20.65 4.02
C ALA A 96 -4.99 19.57 3.40
N THR A 97 -4.61 18.57 4.20
CA THR A 97 -3.88 17.39 3.73
C THR A 97 -4.66 16.15 4.10
N ALA A 98 -4.83 15.25 3.15
CA ALA A 98 -5.36 13.91 3.38
C ALA A 98 -4.24 12.88 3.16
N TRP A 99 -4.08 11.97 4.13
CA TRP A 99 -3.22 10.80 3.97
C TRP A 99 -4.09 9.63 3.52
N LEU A 100 -3.73 9.02 2.40
CA LEU A 100 -4.40 7.82 1.90
C LEU A 100 -3.51 6.61 2.16
N ASP A 101 -4.02 5.65 2.91
CA ASP A 101 -3.33 4.37 3.14
C ASP A 101 -3.52 3.45 1.93
N VAL A 102 -2.41 2.96 1.40
CA VAL A 102 -2.35 2.08 0.23
C VAL A 102 -1.83 0.72 0.67
N ASN A 103 -2.71 -0.27 0.70
CA ASN A 103 -2.34 -1.64 1.04
C ASN A 103 -1.67 -2.30 -0.17
N PRO A 104 -0.41 -2.75 -0.10
CA PRO A 104 0.24 -3.44 -1.21
C PRO A 104 -0.40 -4.83 -1.38
N VAL A 105 -1.17 -5.06 -2.43
CA VAL A 105 -1.77 -6.39 -2.70
C VAL A 105 -0.89 -7.25 -3.63
N ALA A 106 -0.03 -6.61 -4.42
CA ALA A 106 0.89 -7.27 -5.34
C ALA A 106 2.15 -7.79 -4.63
N HIS A 107 2.69 -8.92 -5.11
CA HIS A 107 3.93 -9.56 -4.65
C HIS A 107 3.96 -10.05 -3.20
N GLN A 108 2.80 -10.17 -2.54
CA GLN A 108 2.71 -10.92 -1.29
C GLN A 108 2.57 -12.42 -1.60
N LEU A 109 3.49 -13.22 -1.08
CA LEU A 109 3.44 -14.68 -1.13
C LEU A 109 3.00 -15.19 0.24
N ARG A 110 1.89 -15.92 0.28
CA ARG A 110 1.55 -16.74 1.45
C ARG A 110 2.34 -18.03 1.36
N VAL A 111 3.21 -18.27 2.34
CA VAL A 111 4.03 -19.48 2.44
C VAL A 111 3.45 -20.42 3.49
N GLU A 112 3.17 -21.66 3.11
CA GLU A 112 2.70 -22.71 4.01
C GLU A 112 3.70 -23.86 4.03
N LEU A 113 4.04 -24.37 5.22
CA LEU A 113 4.94 -25.51 5.41
C LEU A 113 4.15 -26.77 5.79
N GLY A 114 4.43 -27.89 5.11
CA GLY A 114 3.99 -29.23 5.48
C GLY A 114 5.19 -30.08 5.86
N HIS A 115 5.20 -30.65 7.06
CA HIS A 115 6.29 -31.49 7.57
C HIS A 115 5.73 -32.55 8.55
N PRO A 116 6.47 -33.63 8.84
CA PRO A 116 6.05 -34.63 9.82
C PRO A 116 5.93 -34.04 11.23
N GLU A 117 5.09 -34.65 12.08
CA GLU A 117 4.79 -34.16 13.43
C GLU A 117 5.97 -34.22 14.41
N SER A 118 6.93 -35.10 14.15
CA SER A 118 8.09 -35.29 15.02
C SER A 118 9.32 -35.66 14.20
N ALA A 119 10.48 -35.20 14.65
CA ALA A 119 11.79 -35.57 14.13
C ALA A 119 12.76 -35.80 15.30
N ARG A 120 13.70 -36.73 15.16
CA ARG A 120 14.77 -36.96 16.13
C ARG A 120 15.93 -35.98 15.90
N PRO A 121 16.76 -35.68 16.93
CA PRO A 121 18.00 -34.94 16.72
C PRO A 121 18.86 -35.58 15.63
N GLY A 122 19.28 -34.79 14.64
CA GLY A 122 20.06 -35.24 13.48
C GLY A 122 19.27 -35.96 12.37
N GLN A 123 17.95 -36.12 12.50
CA GLN A 123 17.12 -36.74 11.47
C GLN A 123 16.81 -35.74 10.36
N THR A 124 17.10 -36.12 9.11
CA THR A 124 16.66 -35.35 7.94
C THR A 124 15.18 -35.62 7.67
N ILE A 125 14.40 -34.56 7.46
CA ILE A 125 12.96 -34.63 7.22
C ILE A 125 12.57 -34.01 5.89
N GLU A 126 11.47 -34.51 5.34
CA GLU A 126 10.84 -33.96 4.15
C GLU A 126 9.88 -32.82 4.53
N VAL A 127 10.12 -31.65 3.97
CA VAL A 127 9.30 -30.44 4.07
C VAL A 127 8.72 -30.09 2.70
N THR A 128 7.44 -29.80 2.69
CA THR A 128 6.70 -29.26 1.55
C THR A 128 6.45 -27.78 1.80
N VAL A 129 6.80 -26.91 0.85
CA VAL A 129 6.55 -25.47 0.91
C VAL A 129 5.52 -25.12 -0.15
N SER A 130 4.33 -24.68 0.23
CA SER A 130 3.33 -24.14 -0.70
C SER A 130 3.41 -22.62 -0.73
N LEU A 131 3.56 -22.05 -1.93
CA LEU A 131 3.49 -20.62 -2.19
C LEU A 131 2.14 -20.33 -2.84
N LYS A 132 1.36 -19.44 -2.22
CA LYS A 132 0.08 -18.95 -2.74
C LYS A 132 0.16 -17.44 -2.93
N ASP A 133 -0.62 -16.90 -3.86
CA ASP A 133 -0.79 -15.45 -3.93
C ASP A 133 -1.72 -14.95 -2.80
N SER A 134 -1.90 -13.63 -2.73
CA SER A 134 -2.79 -12.97 -1.77
C SER A 134 -4.27 -13.38 -1.90
N SER A 135 -4.69 -13.96 -3.03
CA SER A 135 -6.03 -14.52 -3.24
C SER A 135 -6.16 -15.99 -2.78
N GLY A 136 -5.06 -16.60 -2.30
CA GLY A 136 -5.02 -18.00 -1.89
C GLY A 136 -4.86 -18.97 -3.07
N LYS A 137 -4.69 -18.47 -4.30
CA LYS A 137 -4.42 -19.31 -5.46
C LYS A 137 -3.02 -19.89 -5.33
N PRO A 138 -2.85 -21.22 -5.46
CA PRO A 138 -1.53 -21.84 -5.48
C PRO A 138 -0.71 -21.28 -6.63
N LEU A 139 0.41 -20.64 -6.30
CA LEU A 139 1.42 -20.24 -7.27
C LEU A 139 2.44 -21.38 -7.47
N ARG A 140 2.79 -22.08 -6.38
CA ARG A 140 3.76 -23.17 -6.43
C ARG A 140 3.65 -24.12 -5.24
N LEU A 141 4.07 -25.36 -5.47
CA LEU A 141 4.40 -26.34 -4.44
C LEU A 141 5.88 -26.72 -4.64
N LEU A 142 6.69 -26.52 -3.61
CA LEU A 142 8.07 -27.01 -3.54
C LEU A 142 8.06 -28.22 -2.62
N LYS A 143 8.59 -29.34 -3.08
CA LYS A 143 8.78 -30.53 -2.26
C LYS A 143 10.28 -30.77 -2.15
N THR A 144 10.77 -30.87 -0.93
CA THR A 144 12.19 -31.16 -0.70
C THR A 144 12.47 -32.64 -0.95
N ASN A 145 13.73 -32.99 -1.25
CA ASN A 145 14.19 -34.37 -1.21
C ASN A 145 14.79 -34.69 0.18
N PRO A 146 15.16 -35.95 0.47
CA PRO A 146 15.76 -36.34 1.76
C PRO A 146 17.10 -35.67 2.11
N TYR A 147 17.62 -34.77 1.27
CA TYR A 147 18.83 -33.98 1.51
C TYR A 147 18.54 -32.49 1.72
N GLY A 148 17.27 -32.08 1.81
CA GLY A 148 16.90 -30.69 2.02
C GLY A 148 16.96 -29.82 0.75
N VAL A 149 17.15 -30.41 -0.42
CA VAL A 149 17.29 -29.68 -1.70
C VAL A 149 15.92 -29.45 -2.33
N PHE A 150 15.61 -28.17 -2.62
CA PHE A 150 14.41 -27.76 -3.35
C PHE A 150 14.69 -27.68 -4.86
N ALA A 151 13.85 -28.32 -5.67
CA ALA A 151 13.85 -28.10 -7.13
C ALA A 151 12.72 -27.14 -7.51
N THR A 152 13.06 -26.07 -8.24
CA THR A 152 12.07 -25.22 -8.92
C THR A 152 12.05 -25.57 -10.40
N TYR A 153 10.87 -25.78 -10.99
CA TYR A 153 10.73 -26.16 -12.41
C TYR A 153 10.46 -24.97 -13.35
N SER A 154 10.31 -23.74 -12.82
CA SER A 154 10.26 -22.50 -13.62
C SER A 154 10.78 -21.30 -12.85
N SER A 155 11.50 -20.40 -13.51
CA SER A 155 12.08 -19.19 -12.91
C SER A 155 11.00 -18.23 -12.45
N LEU A 156 11.20 -17.64 -11.26
CA LEU A 156 10.44 -16.46 -10.86
C LEU A 156 10.92 -15.26 -11.70
N PRO A 157 10.04 -14.30 -12.05
CA PRO A 157 10.48 -13.05 -12.63
C PRO A 157 11.53 -12.38 -11.75
N ALA A 158 12.52 -11.75 -12.38
CA ALA A 158 13.49 -10.97 -11.63
C ALA A 158 12.78 -9.85 -10.84
N GLY A 159 13.18 -9.65 -9.60
CA GLY A 159 12.55 -8.69 -8.69
C GLY A 159 12.91 -8.91 -7.23
N GLU A 160 12.50 -7.97 -6.37
CA GLU A 160 12.60 -8.12 -4.92
C GLU A 160 11.38 -8.85 -4.37
N TYR A 161 11.62 -9.80 -3.48
CA TYR A 161 10.60 -10.60 -2.82
C TYR A 161 10.83 -10.58 -1.31
N ALA A 162 9.76 -10.46 -0.54
CA ALA A 162 9.79 -10.77 0.88
C ALA A 162 9.43 -12.25 1.05
N LEU A 163 10.34 -13.02 1.63
CA LEU A 163 10.12 -14.39 2.04
C LEU A 163 9.78 -14.41 3.52
N GLU A 164 8.51 -14.63 3.84
CA GLU A 164 8.05 -14.88 5.19
C GLU A 164 7.77 -16.37 5.35
N ILE A 165 8.39 -17.01 6.33
CA ILE A 165 8.27 -18.46 6.53
C ILE A 165 7.56 -18.68 7.86
N LYS A 166 6.41 -19.32 7.78
CA LYS A 166 5.59 -19.63 8.94
C LYS A 166 5.48 -21.15 9.07
N ASP A 167 5.85 -21.66 10.24
CA ASP A 167 5.41 -22.97 10.67
C ASP A 167 3.98 -22.83 11.24
N PRO A 168 2.95 -23.42 10.59
CA PRO A 168 1.57 -23.34 11.07
C PRO A 168 1.37 -23.93 12.48
N LYS A 169 2.28 -24.82 12.92
CA LYS A 169 2.24 -25.44 14.24
C LYS A 169 3.06 -24.67 15.28
N GLY A 170 3.85 -23.69 14.84
CA GLY A 170 4.65 -22.83 15.71
C GLY A 170 5.86 -23.51 16.38
N SER A 171 6.27 -24.68 15.90
CA SER A 171 7.44 -25.41 16.43
C SER A 171 8.77 -24.80 15.99
N TYR A 172 8.79 -24.10 14.84
CA TYR A 172 9.96 -23.45 14.28
C TYR A 172 9.69 -21.97 13.98
N PHE A 173 10.70 -21.13 14.26
CA PHE A 173 10.61 -19.70 14.03
C PHE A 173 11.65 -19.25 13.01
N PHE A 174 11.23 -18.41 12.07
CA PHE A 174 12.06 -17.93 10.98
C PHE A 174 11.92 -16.42 10.85
N ASP A 175 13.01 -15.74 10.46
CA ASP A 175 12.92 -14.33 10.11
C ASP A 175 12.24 -14.14 8.75
N THR A 176 11.55 -13.01 8.60
CA THR A 176 11.20 -12.52 7.27
C THR A 176 12.45 -11.98 6.60
N MET A 177 12.78 -12.47 5.40
CA MET A 177 13.96 -12.05 4.66
C MET A 177 13.58 -11.46 3.30
N LYS A 178 14.28 -10.41 2.87
CA LYS A 178 14.17 -9.91 1.50
C LYS A 178 15.17 -10.65 0.61
N ILE A 179 14.70 -11.18 -0.51
CA ILE A 179 15.53 -11.83 -1.51
C ILE A 179 15.34 -11.14 -2.85
N THR A 180 16.44 -10.94 -3.57
CA THR A 180 16.41 -10.42 -4.94
C THR A 180 16.62 -11.57 -5.89
N ILE A 181 15.62 -11.84 -6.73
CA ILE A 181 15.75 -12.80 -7.81
C ILE A 181 16.28 -12.04 -9.02
N THR A 182 17.38 -12.51 -9.60
CA THR A 182 17.94 -12.01 -10.86
C THR A 182 17.82 -13.08 -11.95
N THR A 183 18.10 -12.71 -13.20
CA THR A 183 18.15 -13.67 -14.32
C THR A 183 19.39 -14.57 -14.30
N GLU A 184 20.36 -14.27 -13.43
CA GLU A 184 21.56 -15.08 -13.22
C GLU A 184 21.31 -16.11 -12.11
N ARG A 185 22.00 -17.26 -12.14
CA ARG A 185 21.85 -18.31 -11.11
C ARG A 185 22.21 -17.72 -9.74
N PRO A 186 21.26 -17.54 -8.81
CA PRO A 186 21.60 -17.06 -7.47
C PRO A 186 22.34 -18.17 -6.69
N ALA A 187 23.18 -17.76 -5.73
CA ALA A 187 23.72 -18.68 -4.74
C ALA A 187 22.58 -19.41 -3.99
N PRO A 188 22.80 -20.65 -3.52
CA PRO A 188 21.81 -21.35 -2.71
C PRO A 188 21.38 -20.51 -1.50
N LEU A 189 20.07 -20.40 -1.28
CA LEU A 189 19.52 -19.72 -0.11
C LEU A 189 19.46 -20.71 1.05
N GLU A 190 20.25 -20.46 2.09
CA GLU A 190 20.19 -21.23 3.34
C GLU A 190 19.24 -20.54 4.33
N ILE A 191 18.34 -21.33 4.92
CA ILE A 191 17.32 -20.86 5.85
C ILE A 191 17.46 -21.68 7.11
N LEU A 192 17.77 -21.02 8.22
CA LEU A 192 17.95 -21.65 9.53
C LEU A 192 16.79 -21.24 10.42
N SER A 193 16.16 -22.22 11.08
CA SER A 193 15.23 -21.93 12.17
C SER A 193 16.02 -21.35 13.34
N LYS A 194 15.46 -20.34 14.00
CA LYS A 194 15.95 -19.86 15.29
C LYS A 194 15.42 -20.76 16.41
N GLU A 195 16.24 -20.99 17.44
CA GLU A 195 15.76 -21.54 18.69
C GLU A 195 15.15 -20.43 19.56
N LEU A 196 14.09 -20.75 20.31
CA LEU A 196 13.58 -19.87 21.36
C LEU A 196 14.65 -19.80 22.48
N LEU A 197 15.20 -18.61 22.70
CA LEU A 197 15.93 -18.27 23.94
C LEU A 197 14.98 -18.19 25.12
#